data_AF-A0A7J0HCN8-F1
#
_entry.id   AF-A0A7J0HCN8-F1
#
_cell.length_a   1.000
_cell.length_b   1.000
_cell.length_c   1.000
_cell.angle_alpha   90.00
_cell.angle_beta   90.00
_cell.angle_gamma   90.00
#
_symmetry.space_group_name_H-M   'P 1'
#
loop_
_entity.id
_entity.type
_entity.pdbx_description
1 polymer ?
#
loop_
_entity_poly.entity_id
_entity_poly.type
_entity_poly.pdbx_seq_one_letter_code
_entity_poly.pdbx_strand_id
1 'polypeptide(L)'
;MDSEELQSILAEQSRELAAAKVTESDLDLRLQMQEALTASSQSPSSSKQFQLHEPTGERIHTVDDWNCVHIMSHCKEESSITASDKIYCPYPRCSALMSKAEVLVKAHSGGSSKCKICHGLFCVNCKVPWHNDMSCHAYKSSNPYPCAEDTKLKSLATKNLWRQCVKCNHKVELAAGCNHIYCR
;
A
#
# COMPACT_ATOMS: atom_id res chain seq x y z
N MET A 1 7.35 -12.62 52.51
CA MET A 1 7.21 -11.98 51.20
C MET A 1 5.81 -11.44 51.15
N ASP A 2 5.70 -10.12 51.27
CA ASP A 2 4.43 -9.42 51.33
C ASP A 2 3.89 -9.16 49.92
N SER A 3 2.57 -9.04 49.79
CA SER A 3 1.90 -8.86 48.50
C SER A 3 2.38 -7.63 47.72
N GLU A 4 2.85 -6.59 48.43
CA GLU A 4 3.37 -5.36 47.84
C GLU A 4 4.75 -5.57 47.19
N GLU A 5 5.58 -6.43 47.76
CA GLU A 5 6.91 -6.76 47.24
C GLU A 5 6.80 -7.52 45.91
N LEU A 6 5.85 -8.46 45.82
CA LEU A 6 5.50 -9.18 44.58
C LEU A 6 4.98 -8.24 43.49
N GLN A 7 4.16 -7.25 43.84
CA GLN A 7 3.66 -6.25 42.88
C GLN A 7 4.77 -5.35 42.34
N SER A 8 5.72 -4.95 43.20
CA SER A 8 6.89 -4.18 42.80
C SER A 8 7.76 -4.94 41.80
N ILE A 9 8.02 -6.22 42.07
CA ILE A 9 8.80 -7.11 41.18
C ILE A 9 8.10 -7.27 39.82
N LEU A 10 6.79 -7.52 39.80
CA LEU A 10 6.03 -7.66 38.55
C LEU A 10 6.01 -6.36 37.74
N ALA A 11 5.92 -5.21 38.41
CA ALA A 11 5.99 -3.91 37.75
C ALA A 11 7.36 -3.66 37.12
N GLU A 12 8.45 -4.05 37.80
CA GLU A 12 9.81 -3.96 37.26
C GLU A 12 10.00 -4.89 36.07
N GLN A 13 9.63 -6.17 36.18
CA GLN A 13 9.70 -7.11 35.05
C GLN A 13 8.87 -6.64 33.84
N SER A 14 7.73 -6.00 34.08
CA SER A 14 6.91 -5.42 33.01
C SER A 14 7.61 -4.24 32.31
N ARG A 15 8.33 -3.40 33.08
CA ARG A 15 9.16 -2.31 32.52
C ARG A 15 10.33 -2.86 31.72
N GLU A 16 11.05 -3.86 32.25
CA GLU A 16 12.17 -4.51 31.57
C GLU A 16 11.74 -5.18 30.26
N LEU A 17 10.62 -5.91 30.27
CA LEU A 17 10.05 -6.50 29.06
C LEU A 17 9.60 -5.44 28.05
N ALA A 18 9.04 -4.31 28.50
CA ALA A 18 8.69 -3.22 27.62
C ALA A 18 9.93 -2.58 26.98
N ALA A 19 11.00 -2.36 27.75
CA ALA A 19 12.26 -1.84 27.24
C ALA A 19 12.93 -2.80 26.23
N ALA A 20 12.95 -4.10 26.52
CA ALA A 20 13.48 -5.11 25.60
C ALA A 20 12.70 -5.14 24.28
N LYS A 21 11.37 -5.07 24.32
CA LYS A 21 10.52 -5.00 23.12
C LYS A 21 10.77 -3.75 22.27
N VAL A 22 11.06 -2.61 22.90
CA VAL A 22 11.44 -1.39 22.18
C VAL A 22 12.78 -1.59 21.45
N THR A 23 13.78 -2.16 22.12
CA THR A 23 15.09 -2.41 21.48
C THR A 23 15.03 -3.41 20.33
N GLU A 24 14.18 -4.44 20.43
CA GLU A 24 13.97 -5.41 19.34
C GLU A 24 13.31 -4.77 18.12
N SER A 25 12.32 -3.89 18.33
CA SER A 25 11.68 -3.13 17.25
C SER A 25 12.66 -2.17 16.55
N ASP A 26 13.58 -1.56 17.29
CA ASP A 26 14.61 -0.68 16.73
C ASP A 26 15.61 -1.47 15.87
N LEU A 27 15.95 -2.70 16.27
CA LEU A 27 16.81 -3.59 15.49
C LEU A 27 16.13 -4.04 14.19
N ASP A 28 14.83 -4.36 14.23
CA ASP A 28 14.04 -4.68 13.03
C ASP A 28 13.97 -3.49 12.05
N LEU A 29 13.75 -2.29 12.57
CA LEU A 29 13.75 -1.07 11.75
C LEU A 29 15.11 -0.80 11.10
N ARG A 30 16.20 -0.99 11.85
CA ARG A 30 17.57 -0.86 11.32
C ARG A 30 17.88 -1.90 10.26
N LEU A 31 17.42 -3.14 10.44
CA LEU A 31 17.59 -4.21 9.47
C LEU A 31 16.83 -3.88 8.17
N GLN A 32 15.58 -3.44 8.27
CA GLN A 32 14.78 -3.00 7.12
C GLN A 32 15.45 -1.85 6.35
N MET A 33 16.08 -0.89 7.04
CA MET A 33 16.87 0.17 6.40
C MET A 33 18.11 -0.38 5.68
N GLN A 34 18.83 -1.33 6.28
CA GLN A 34 20.01 -1.94 5.67
C GLN A 34 19.63 -2.77 4.42
N GLU A 35 18.53 -3.50 4.46
CA GLU A 35 17.98 -4.26 3.33
C GLU A 35 17.59 -3.34 2.17
N ALA A 36 16.94 -2.21 2.47
CA ALA A 36 16.57 -1.22 1.45
C ALA A 36 17.81 -0.65 0.73
N LEU A 37 18.85 -0.29 1.48
CA LEU A 37 20.12 0.20 0.91
C LEU A 37 20.83 -0.87 0.06
N THR A 38 20.77 -2.13 0.49
CA THR A 38 21.38 -3.26 -0.22
C THR A 38 20.62 -3.57 -1.51
N ALA A 39 19.28 -3.53 -1.48
CA ALA A 39 18.43 -3.70 -2.64
C ALA A 39 18.64 -2.59 -3.69
N SER A 40 18.88 -1.35 -3.27
CA SER A 40 19.23 -0.25 -4.18
C SER A 40 20.63 -0.39 -4.81
N SER A 41 21.52 -1.16 -4.19
CA SER A 41 22.89 -1.38 -4.67
C SER A 41 23.02 -2.57 -5.62
N GLN A 42 22.02 -3.45 -5.67
CA GLN A 42 21.96 -4.57 -6.62
C GLN A 42 21.24 -4.13 -7.89
N SER A 43 21.98 -3.57 -8.84
CA SER A 43 21.50 -3.50 -10.22
C SER A 43 21.39 -4.93 -10.78
N PRO A 44 20.29 -5.29 -11.48
CA PRO A 44 20.22 -6.58 -12.13
C PRO A 44 21.15 -6.58 -13.34
N SER A 45 22.33 -7.15 -13.17
CA SER A 45 23.18 -7.62 -14.27
C SER A 45 22.53 -8.84 -14.92
N SER A 46 21.47 -8.62 -15.71
CA SER A 46 21.00 -9.66 -16.64
C SER A 46 20.56 -9.04 -17.94
N SER A 47 21.52 -9.00 -18.85
CA SER A 47 21.39 -8.71 -20.26
C SER A 47 20.22 -9.48 -20.89
N LYS A 48 19.17 -8.74 -21.27
CA LYS A 48 18.35 -9.09 -22.44
C LYS A 48 18.25 -7.85 -23.32
N GLN A 49 19.23 -7.75 -24.20
CA GLN A 49 19.33 -6.74 -25.24
C GLN A 49 18.22 -6.99 -26.27
N PHE A 50 17.13 -6.24 -26.20
CA PHE A 50 16.21 -6.11 -27.32
C PHE A 50 16.79 -5.03 -28.23
N GLN A 51 17.50 -5.43 -29.29
CA GLN A 51 18.03 -4.49 -30.28
C GLN A 51 16.88 -3.98 -31.15
N LEU A 52 16.38 -2.79 -30.85
CA LEU A 52 15.76 -1.93 -31.86
C LEU A 52 16.87 -0.99 -32.36
N HIS A 53 17.37 -1.26 -33.56
CA HIS A 53 18.18 -0.31 -34.31
C HIS A 53 17.24 0.55 -35.14
N GLU A 54 17.41 1.88 -35.06
CA GLU A 54 17.23 2.84 -36.15
C GLU A 54 18.10 4.09 -35.84
N PRO A 55 18.56 4.85 -36.86
CA PRO A 55 19.86 5.49 -36.84
C PRO A 55 19.76 7.01 -36.87
N THR A 56 19.87 7.67 -35.73
CA THR A 56 20.36 9.07 -35.68
C THR A 56 21.12 9.29 -34.40
N GLY A 57 22.40 9.64 -34.56
CA GLY A 57 23.30 9.92 -33.44
C GLY A 57 22.90 11.20 -32.72
N GLU A 58 22.11 11.07 -31.67
CA GLU A 58 22.03 12.07 -30.61
C GLU A 58 22.15 11.35 -29.25
N ARG A 59 23.12 11.81 -28.46
CA ARG A 59 23.46 11.28 -27.15
C ARG A 59 22.31 11.58 -26.18
N ILE A 60 21.42 10.62 -25.94
CA ILE A 60 20.40 10.76 -24.90
C ILE A 60 20.95 10.24 -23.57
N HIS A 61 20.71 11.07 -22.58
CA HIS A 61 21.24 11.08 -21.24
C HIS A 61 20.70 9.91 -20.41
N THR A 62 21.37 9.69 -19.28
CA THR A 62 21.23 8.64 -18.27
C THR A 62 19.84 7.99 -18.13
N VAL A 63 19.82 6.69 -17.84
CA VAL A 63 18.65 5.81 -17.60
C VAL A 63 17.58 6.40 -16.65
N ASP A 64 17.96 7.39 -15.85
CA ASP A 64 17.13 8.17 -14.95
C ASP A 64 16.06 9.03 -15.68
N ASP A 65 16.32 9.49 -16.91
CA ASP A 65 15.41 10.36 -17.66
C ASP A 65 14.19 9.59 -18.20
N TRP A 66 14.39 8.35 -18.66
CA TRP A 66 13.29 7.50 -19.14
C TRP A 66 12.34 7.12 -18.01
N ASN A 67 12.88 6.85 -16.83
CA ASN A 67 12.08 6.55 -15.65
C ASN A 67 11.22 7.77 -15.24
N CYS A 68 11.78 8.98 -15.33
CA CYS A 68 11.03 10.21 -15.08
C CYS A 68 9.88 10.40 -16.08
N VAL A 69 10.12 10.22 -17.37
CA VAL A 69 9.08 10.35 -18.41
C VAL A 69 7.97 9.33 -18.19
N HIS A 70 8.32 8.08 -17.86
CA HIS A 70 7.36 7.03 -17.58
C HIS A 70 6.52 7.32 -16.32
N ILE A 71 7.18 7.71 -15.21
CA ILE A 71 6.52 8.10 -13.97
C ILE A 71 5.59 9.30 -14.21
N MET A 72 6.04 10.34 -14.91
CA MET A 72 5.23 11.52 -15.23
C MET A 72 4.01 11.16 -16.08
N SER A 73 4.14 10.22 -17.02
CA SER A 73 3.01 9.72 -17.81
C SER A 73 1.98 9.02 -16.92
N HIS A 74 2.44 8.12 -16.04
CA HIS A 74 1.56 7.43 -15.10
C HIS A 74 0.86 8.40 -14.14
N CYS A 75 1.57 9.40 -13.61
CA CYS A 75 0.98 10.44 -12.76
C CYS A 75 -0.07 11.29 -13.49
N LYS A 76 0.11 11.56 -14.79
CA LYS A 76 -0.90 12.27 -15.60
C LYS A 76 -2.17 11.44 -15.77
N GLU A 77 -2.04 10.18 -16.15
CA GLU A 77 -3.19 9.27 -16.28
C GLU A 77 -3.91 9.11 -14.94
N GLU A 78 -3.16 8.93 -13.87
CA GLU A 78 -3.72 8.78 -12.54
C GLU A 78 -4.41 10.05 -12.03
N SER A 79 -3.89 11.24 -12.32
CA SER A 79 -4.52 12.50 -11.92
C SER A 79 -5.75 12.86 -12.76
N SER A 80 -5.90 12.27 -13.95
CA SER A 80 -7.09 12.44 -14.79
C SER A 80 -8.34 11.74 -14.22
N ILE A 81 -8.17 10.78 -13.31
CA ILE A 81 -9.27 10.06 -12.66
C ILE A 81 -9.49 10.67 -11.27
N THR A 82 -10.74 11.04 -10.95
CA THR A 82 -11.07 11.57 -9.62
C THR A 82 -10.75 10.53 -8.56
N ALA A 83 -10.26 10.96 -7.39
CA ALA A 83 -9.87 10.03 -6.32
C ALA A 83 -10.99 9.04 -5.94
N SER A 84 -12.26 9.45 -6.04
CA SER A 84 -13.43 8.61 -5.75
C SER A 84 -13.73 7.57 -6.83
N ASP A 85 -13.23 7.77 -8.06
CA ASP A 85 -13.45 6.89 -9.21
C ASP A 85 -12.26 5.98 -9.49
N LYS A 86 -11.15 6.10 -8.75
CA LYS A 86 -9.97 5.24 -8.88
C LYS A 86 -10.27 3.84 -8.34
N ILE A 87 -9.99 2.83 -9.15
CA ILE A 87 -10.06 1.41 -8.80
C ILE A 87 -8.72 0.76 -9.15
N TYR A 88 -8.02 0.27 -8.14
CA TYR A 88 -6.78 -0.49 -8.33
C TYR A 88 -7.06 -1.99 -8.38
N CYS A 89 -6.29 -2.70 -9.20
CA CYS A 89 -6.24 -4.14 -9.19
C CYS A 89 -5.73 -4.64 -7.82
N PRO A 90 -6.44 -5.52 -7.11
CA PRO A 90 -6.04 -5.95 -5.77
C PRO A 90 -4.92 -6.99 -5.76
N TYR A 91 -4.45 -7.43 -6.93
CA TYR A 91 -3.31 -8.33 -7.04
C TYR A 91 -2.03 -7.49 -6.96
N PRO A 92 -1.19 -7.64 -5.91
CA PRO A 92 -0.07 -6.72 -5.65
C PRO A 92 0.95 -6.63 -6.78
N ARG A 93 1.21 -7.77 -7.46
CA ARG A 93 2.09 -7.83 -8.63
C ARG A 93 1.56 -7.10 -9.87
N CYS A 94 0.28 -6.72 -9.87
CA CYS A 94 -0.36 -6.02 -10.98
C CYS A 94 -0.66 -4.58 -10.61
N SER A 95 -1.43 -4.33 -9.54
CA SER A 95 -1.79 -3.00 -9.04
C SER A 95 -2.28 -1.98 -10.09
N ALA A 96 -2.73 -2.46 -11.27
CA ALA A 96 -3.11 -1.60 -12.38
C ALA A 96 -4.28 -0.69 -12.02
N LEU A 97 -4.19 0.59 -12.41
CA LEU A 97 -5.22 1.59 -12.23
C LEU A 97 -6.31 1.49 -13.32
N MET A 98 -7.56 1.56 -12.89
CA MET A 98 -8.76 1.56 -13.70
C MET A 98 -9.75 2.58 -13.16
N SER A 99 -10.64 3.10 -14.00
CA SER A 99 -11.72 3.97 -13.54
C SER A 99 -12.98 3.16 -13.17
N LYS A 100 -13.80 3.70 -12.28
CA LYS A 100 -15.10 3.10 -11.93
C LYS A 100 -15.99 2.90 -13.17
N ALA A 101 -15.93 3.79 -14.15
CA ALA A 101 -16.62 3.64 -15.42
C ALA A 101 -16.12 2.42 -16.22
N GLU A 102 -14.80 2.23 -16.34
CA GLU A 102 -14.21 1.06 -17.02
C GLU A 102 -14.63 -0.26 -16.38
N VAL A 103 -14.72 -0.26 -15.05
CA VAL A 103 -14.99 -1.44 -14.22
C VAL A 103 -16.48 -1.79 -14.20
N LEU A 104 -17.37 -0.80 -14.13
CA LEU A 104 -18.82 -0.97 -14.08
C LEU A 104 -19.40 -1.45 -15.42
N VAL A 105 -18.84 -1.01 -16.55
CA VAL A 105 -19.27 -1.49 -17.89
C VAL A 105 -19.00 -2.98 -18.07
N LYS A 106 -18.01 -3.51 -17.35
CA LYS A 106 -17.60 -4.93 -17.40
C LYS A 106 -18.01 -5.72 -16.16
N ALA A 107 -18.86 -5.15 -15.30
CA ALA A 107 -19.26 -5.81 -14.08
C ALA A 107 -20.25 -6.92 -14.38
N HIS A 108 -19.93 -8.16 -13.98
CA HIS A 108 -20.91 -9.25 -14.05
C HIS A 108 -21.88 -9.16 -12.87
N SER A 109 -23.03 -9.83 -12.99
CA SER A 109 -24.03 -9.97 -11.92
C SER A 109 -23.34 -10.35 -10.60
N GLY A 110 -23.43 -9.47 -9.60
CA GLY A 110 -22.77 -9.65 -8.29
C GLY A 110 -21.61 -8.69 -7.98
N GLY A 111 -21.23 -7.80 -8.89
CA GLY A 111 -20.22 -6.76 -8.61
C GLY A 111 -18.77 -7.25 -8.74
N SER A 112 -18.55 -8.33 -9.49
CA SER A 112 -17.21 -8.76 -9.92
C SER A 112 -16.77 -7.95 -11.14
N SER A 113 -15.48 -7.67 -11.24
CA SER A 113 -14.87 -7.09 -12.43
C SER A 113 -13.54 -7.76 -12.75
N LYS A 114 -13.07 -7.56 -13.98
CA LYS A 114 -11.87 -8.18 -14.53
C LYS A 114 -10.80 -7.12 -14.80
N CYS A 115 -9.60 -7.33 -14.26
CA CYS A 115 -8.47 -6.45 -14.53
C CYS A 115 -8.12 -6.43 -16.03
N LYS A 116 -7.86 -5.25 -16.60
CA LYS A 116 -7.45 -5.12 -18.01
C LYS A 116 -6.03 -5.61 -18.31
N ILE A 117 -5.18 -5.70 -17.28
CA ILE A 117 -3.76 -6.07 -17.41
C ILE A 117 -3.53 -7.55 -17.09
N CYS A 118 -3.84 -7.98 -15.86
CA CYS A 118 -3.60 -9.37 -15.43
C CYS A 118 -4.80 -10.31 -15.60
N HIS A 119 -5.96 -9.77 -16.00
CA HIS A 119 -7.22 -10.52 -16.13
C HIS A 119 -7.72 -11.20 -14.85
N GLY A 120 -7.12 -10.91 -13.69
CA GLY A 120 -7.62 -11.34 -12.39
C GLY A 120 -9.01 -10.78 -12.10
N LEU A 121 -9.88 -11.63 -11.56
CA LEU A 121 -11.23 -11.25 -11.13
C LEU A 121 -11.18 -10.69 -9.70
N PHE A 122 -11.91 -9.61 -9.48
CA PHE A 122 -11.97 -8.97 -8.17
C PHE A 122 -13.34 -8.40 -7.85
N CYS A 123 -13.63 -8.23 -6.55
CA CYS A 123 -14.83 -7.55 -6.10
C CYS A 123 -14.61 -6.04 -6.08
N VAL A 124 -15.44 -5.29 -6.81
CA VAL A 124 -15.33 -3.82 -6.89
C VAL A 124 -15.68 -3.16 -5.55
N ASN A 125 -16.60 -3.75 -4.79
CA ASN A 125 -17.09 -3.21 -3.52
C ASN A 125 -16.14 -3.49 -2.36
N CYS A 126 -15.50 -4.67 -2.36
CA CYS A 126 -14.55 -5.07 -1.32
C CYS A 126 -13.11 -4.69 -1.65
N LYS A 127 -12.78 -4.44 -2.93
CA LYS A 127 -11.42 -4.18 -3.44
C LYS A 127 -10.43 -5.31 -3.10
N VAL A 128 -10.86 -6.55 -3.27
CA VAL A 128 -10.11 -7.78 -2.97
C VAL A 128 -10.28 -8.78 -4.11
N PRO A 129 -9.42 -9.82 -4.23
CA PRO A 129 -9.65 -10.93 -5.15
C PRO A 129 -11.07 -11.49 -5.02
N TRP A 130 -11.64 -11.92 -6.14
CA TRP A 130 -13.04 -12.29 -6.19
C TRP A 130 -13.40 -13.45 -5.26
N HIS A 131 -14.54 -13.33 -4.56
CA HIS A 131 -14.98 -14.26 -3.52
C HIS A 131 -16.29 -14.98 -3.92
N ASN A 132 -16.20 -15.86 -4.93
CA ASN A 132 -17.29 -16.46 -5.72
C ASN A 132 -18.56 -16.94 -5.00
N ASP A 133 -18.54 -17.20 -3.69
CA ASP A 133 -19.64 -17.87 -2.98
C ASP A 133 -20.10 -17.14 -1.72
N MET A 134 -19.70 -15.87 -1.56
CA MET A 134 -20.08 -15.08 -0.39
C MET A 134 -20.44 -13.65 -0.76
N SER A 135 -21.42 -13.11 -0.03
CA SER A 135 -21.75 -11.69 -0.13
C SER A 135 -20.58 -10.85 0.40
N CYS A 136 -20.49 -9.60 -0.05
CA CYS A 136 -19.50 -8.64 0.49
C CYS A 136 -19.60 -8.52 2.02
N HIS A 137 -20.81 -8.64 2.58
CA HIS A 137 -21.04 -8.60 4.02
C HIS A 137 -20.48 -9.84 4.72
N ALA A 138 -20.73 -11.03 4.18
CA ALA A 138 -20.18 -12.28 4.71
C ALA A 138 -18.64 -12.27 4.66
N TYR A 139 -18.05 -11.84 3.53
CA TYR A 139 -16.60 -11.70 3.38
C TYR A 139 -15.98 -10.78 4.45
N LYS A 140 -16.58 -9.61 4.67
CA LYS A 140 -16.11 -8.65 5.68
C LYS A 140 -16.23 -9.20 7.11
N SER A 141 -17.25 -10.01 7.37
CA SER A 141 -17.51 -10.59 8.70
C SER A 141 -16.59 -11.77 9.01
N SER A 142 -16.25 -12.59 8.00
CA SER A 142 -15.30 -13.70 8.13
C SER A 142 -13.84 -13.26 8.18
N ASN A 143 -13.56 -12.01 7.77
CA ASN A 143 -12.22 -11.44 7.76
C ASN A 143 -12.11 -10.20 8.67
N PRO A 144 -12.31 -10.35 10.01
CA PRO A 144 -12.28 -9.23 10.95
C PRO A 144 -10.91 -8.55 11.03
N TYR A 145 -9.85 -9.27 10.67
CA TYR A 145 -8.49 -8.76 10.55
C TYR A 145 -8.07 -8.79 9.08
N PRO A 146 -8.01 -7.63 8.39
CA PRO A 146 -7.34 -7.56 7.09
C PRO A 146 -5.85 -7.92 7.24
N CYS A 147 -5.14 -8.09 6.12
CA CYS A 147 -3.74 -8.52 6.09
C CYS A 147 -2.87 -7.80 7.14
N ALA A 148 -1.76 -8.43 7.54
CA ALA A 148 -0.89 -7.88 8.58
C ALA A 148 -0.50 -6.41 8.31
N GLU A 149 -0.32 -6.04 7.03
CA GLU A 149 -0.05 -4.66 6.60
C GLU A 149 -1.20 -3.70 6.90
N ASP A 150 -2.45 -4.09 6.68
CA ASP A 150 -3.62 -3.26 7.00
C ASP A 150 -3.79 -3.08 8.51
N THR A 151 -3.44 -4.10 9.30
CA THR A 151 -3.41 -3.98 10.77
C THR A 151 -2.32 -2.99 11.20
N LYS A 152 -1.13 -3.06 10.61
CA LYS A 152 -0.05 -2.10 10.85
C LYS A 152 -0.48 -0.69 10.44
N LEU A 153 -1.11 -0.52 9.28
CA LEU A 153 -1.62 0.77 8.80
C LEU A 153 -2.67 1.36 9.74
N LYS A 154 -3.62 0.55 10.25
CA LYS A 154 -4.60 1.01 11.26
C LYS A 154 -3.92 1.46 12.55
N SER A 155 -2.91 0.73 13.01
CA SER A 155 -2.15 1.10 14.21
C SER A 155 -1.40 2.42 14.02
N LEU A 156 -0.76 2.63 12.87
CA LEU A 156 -0.07 3.86 12.51
C LEU A 156 -1.03 5.02 12.38
N ALA A 157 -2.17 4.83 11.71
CA ALA A 157 -3.20 5.85 11.58
C ALA A 157 -3.73 6.30 12.95
N THR A 158 -3.88 5.36 13.89
CA THR A 158 -4.30 5.69 15.26
C THR A 158 -3.22 6.47 16.00
N LYS A 159 -1.97 6.01 15.95
CA LYS A 159 -0.83 6.66 16.62
C LYS A 159 -0.58 8.08 16.09
N ASN A 160 -0.70 8.27 14.78
CA ASN A 160 -0.45 9.56 14.11
C ASN A 160 -1.73 10.39 13.92
N LEU A 161 -2.86 9.98 14.51
CA LEU A 161 -4.16 10.67 14.40
C LEU A 161 -4.62 10.90 12.95
N TRP A 162 -4.19 10.05 12.02
CA TRP A 162 -4.62 10.13 10.63
C TRP A 162 -6.10 9.85 10.52
N ARG A 163 -6.80 10.71 9.80
CA ARG A 163 -8.26 10.59 9.61
C ARG A 163 -8.58 9.95 8.28
N GLN A 164 -9.74 9.29 8.23
CA GLN A 164 -10.26 8.76 6.98
C GLN A 164 -10.98 9.88 6.22
N CYS A 165 -10.56 10.20 5.00
CA CYS A 165 -11.34 11.10 4.16
C CYS A 165 -12.64 10.42 3.71
N VAL A 166 -13.78 11.10 3.89
CA VAL A 166 -15.12 10.59 3.54
C VAL A 166 -15.36 10.47 2.03
N LYS A 167 -14.62 11.22 1.20
CA LYS A 167 -14.76 11.20 -0.25
C LYS A 167 -13.94 10.07 -0.87
N CYS A 168 -12.64 10.05 -0.57
CA CYS A 168 -11.65 9.20 -1.23
C CYS A 168 -11.36 7.90 -0.44
N ASN A 169 -11.76 7.79 0.84
CA ASN A 169 -11.41 6.68 1.74
C ASN A 169 -9.90 6.43 1.85
N HIS A 170 -9.07 7.46 1.71
CA HIS A 170 -7.65 7.44 2.09
C HIS A 170 -7.41 7.99 3.50
N LYS A 171 -6.37 7.47 4.17
CA LYS A 171 -5.86 8.03 5.42
C LYS A 171 -5.12 9.32 5.10
N VAL A 172 -5.50 10.40 5.79
CA VAL A 172 -4.93 11.73 5.59
C VAL A 172 -4.37 12.25 6.91
N GLU A 173 -3.19 12.86 6.81
CA GLU A 173 -2.50 13.51 7.92
C GLU A 173 -2.83 15.01 7.97
N LEU A 174 -2.85 15.56 9.18
CA LEU A 174 -2.88 17.00 9.41
C LEU A 174 -1.44 17.53 9.34
N ALA A 175 -1.10 18.23 8.25
CA ALA A 175 0.26 18.73 8.05
C ALA A 175 0.67 19.77 9.13
N ALA A 176 -0.20 20.73 9.45
CA ALA A 176 -0.04 21.69 10.54
C ALA A 176 -1.32 22.52 10.73
N GLY A 177 -1.51 23.08 11.93
CA GLY A 177 -2.48 24.17 12.16
C GLY A 177 -3.95 23.76 12.14
N CYS A 178 -4.73 24.35 11.23
CA CYS A 178 -6.20 24.32 11.23
C CYS A 178 -6.79 22.93 10.94
N ASN A 179 -7.93 22.61 11.58
CA ASN A 179 -8.68 21.34 11.41
C ASN A 179 -9.31 21.14 10.01
N HIS A 180 -9.07 22.04 9.06
CA HIS A 180 -9.58 21.94 7.70
C HIS A 180 -8.56 21.22 6.81
N ILE A 181 -8.85 19.94 6.50
CA ILE A 181 -7.99 19.06 5.71
C ILE A 181 -8.54 18.94 4.29
N TYR A 182 -7.68 19.07 3.29
CA TYR A 182 -8.01 18.82 1.88
C TYR A 182 -7.41 17.47 1.43
N CYS A 183 -8.26 16.46 1.10
CA CYS A 183 -7.80 15.24 0.39
C CYS A 183 -7.41 15.66 -1.04
N ARG A 184 -6.20 15.29 -1.45
CA ARG A 184 -5.70 15.47 -2.81
C ARG A 184 -6.19 14.36 -3.73
#